data_AF-A0A132NHT0-F1
#
_entry.id   AF-A0A132NHT0-F1
#
_cell.length_a   1.000
_cell.length_b   1.000
_cell.length_c   1.000
_cell.angle_alpha   90.00
_cell.angle_beta   90.00
_cell.angle_gamma   90.00
#
_symmetry.space_group_name_H-M   'P 1'
#
loop_
_entity.id
_entity.type
_entity.pdbx_description
1 polymer ?
#
loop_
_entity_poly.entity_id
_entity_poly.type
_entity_poly.pdbx_seq_one_letter_code
_entity_poly.pdbx_strand_id
1 'polypeptide(L)'
;MREMTPEELTGARARLEAFAAEVFGSFGRVAQRCWGERYVRGLLGEGRRKSVEPMAARLGVDRQGLQQFLTDAPWVPQLVLAELAWRLEAAIRPVAWVVDDVCFPRTATPRRGWPRSTA
;
A
#
# COMPACT_ATOMS: atom_id res chain seq x y z
N MET A 1 -12.12 22.01 4.36
CA MET A 1 -11.99 20.55 4.58
C MET A 1 -12.92 20.23 5.73
N ARG A 2 -14.00 19.47 5.48
CA ARG A 2 -14.99 19.16 6.53
C ARG A 2 -14.33 18.21 7.54
N GLU A 3 -14.35 18.56 8.83
CA GLU A 3 -13.90 17.64 9.88
C GLU A 3 -14.83 16.42 9.88
N MET A 4 -14.24 15.23 9.77
CA MET A 4 -14.99 13.97 9.86
C MET A 4 -15.35 13.72 11.33
N THR A 5 -16.62 13.40 11.57
CA THR A 5 -17.08 12.98 12.90
C THR A 5 -16.41 11.66 13.30
N PRO A 6 -16.30 11.37 14.62
CA PRO A 6 -15.76 10.09 15.10
C PRO A 6 -16.47 8.86 14.51
N GLU A 7 -17.78 8.95 14.28
CA GLU A 7 -18.56 7.88 13.62
C GLU A 7 -18.18 7.72 12.15
N GLU A 8 -18.04 8.82 11.39
CA GLU A 8 -17.57 8.78 10.00
C GLU A 8 -16.15 8.21 9.88
N LEU A 9 -15.26 8.54 10.82
CA LEU A 9 -13.91 7.97 10.90
C LEU A 9 -13.94 6.47 11.18
N THR A 10 -14.82 6.03 12.09
CA THR A 10 -15.02 4.61 12.40
C THR A 10 -15.55 3.84 11.19
N GLY A 11 -16.55 4.39 10.50
CA GLY A 11 -17.09 3.80 9.27
C GLY A 11 -16.07 3.76 8.13
N ALA A 12 -15.27 4.82 7.96
CA ALA A 12 -14.19 4.86 6.98
C ALA A 12 -13.12 3.81 7.28
N ARG A 13 -12.77 3.62 8.56
CA ARG A 13 -11.85 2.59 9.00
C ARG A 13 -12.37 1.19 8.70
N ALA A 14 -13.63 0.88 9.03
CA ALA A 14 -14.21 -0.42 8.73
C ALA A 14 -14.22 -0.72 7.23
N ARG A 15 -14.56 0.27 6.39
CA ARG A 15 -14.47 0.13 4.93
C ARG A 15 -13.04 -0.12 4.43
N LEU A 16 -12.07 0.54 5.05
CA LEU A 16 -10.65 0.34 4.71
C LEU A 16 -10.17 -1.06 5.10
N GLU A 17 -10.55 -1.55 6.28
CA GLU A 17 -10.20 -2.88 6.75
C GLU A 17 -10.80 -3.96 5.83
N ALA A 18 -12.08 -3.80 5.43
CA ALA A 18 -12.72 -4.68 4.45
C ALA A 18 -12.03 -4.64 3.08
N PHE A 19 -11.69 -3.44 2.59
CA PHE A 19 -10.94 -3.28 1.33
C PHE A 19 -9.57 -3.98 1.39
N ALA A 20 -8.81 -3.77 2.47
CA ALA A 20 -7.51 -4.39 2.65
C ALA A 20 -7.61 -5.93 2.74
N ALA A 21 -8.65 -6.44 3.42
CA ALA A 21 -8.88 -7.88 3.53
C ALA A 21 -9.12 -8.54 2.17
N GLU A 22 -9.85 -7.87 1.28
CA GLU A 22 -10.12 -8.34 -0.09
C GLU A 22 -8.87 -8.28 -0.97
N VAL A 23 -8.22 -7.12 -1.04
CA VAL A 23 -7.02 -6.89 -1.88
C VAL A 23 -5.83 -7.76 -1.46
N PHE A 24 -5.69 -8.02 -0.16
CA PHE A 24 -4.68 -8.93 0.37
C PHE A 24 -5.18 -10.37 0.53
N GLY A 25 -6.37 -10.70 0.02
CA GLY A 25 -6.96 -12.04 0.08
C GLY A 25 -6.05 -13.10 -0.54
N SER A 26 -5.30 -12.72 -1.58
CA SER A 26 -4.32 -13.56 -2.28
C SER A 26 -3.04 -13.86 -1.48
N PHE A 27 -2.83 -13.23 -0.32
CA PHE A 27 -1.69 -13.56 0.54
C PHE A 27 -1.88 -14.91 1.22
N GLY A 28 -0.89 -15.79 1.05
CA GLY A 28 -0.90 -17.12 1.65
C GLY A 28 -0.73 -17.16 3.17
N ARG A 29 -0.35 -16.04 3.82
CA ARG A 29 -0.11 -15.98 5.27
C ARG A 29 -0.96 -14.90 5.95
N VAL A 30 -1.63 -15.25 7.04
CA VAL A 30 -2.43 -14.33 7.88
C VAL A 30 -1.60 -13.12 8.34
N ALA A 31 -0.35 -13.35 8.74
CA ALA A 31 0.55 -12.28 9.17
C ALA A 31 0.79 -11.22 8.07
N GLN A 32 0.89 -11.63 6.81
CA GLN A 32 1.05 -10.68 5.69
C GLN A 32 -0.19 -9.81 5.52
N ARG A 33 -1.39 -10.39 5.67
CA ARG A 33 -2.65 -9.63 5.61
C ARG A 33 -2.75 -8.61 6.73
N CYS A 34 -2.39 -9.00 7.95
CA CYS A 34 -2.35 -8.10 9.10
C CYS A 34 -1.36 -6.95 8.91
N TRP A 35 -0.16 -7.23 8.41
CA TRP A 35 0.83 -6.16 8.17
C TRP A 35 0.48 -5.29 6.97
N GLY A 36 -0.12 -5.86 5.92
CA GLY A 36 -0.64 -5.13 4.77
C GLY A 36 -1.74 -4.13 5.15
N GLU A 37 -2.74 -4.57 5.93
CA GLU A 37 -3.80 -3.70 6.45
C GLU A 37 -3.22 -2.52 7.24
N ARG A 38 -2.32 -2.81 8.18
CA ARG A 38 -1.62 -1.78 8.98
C ARG A 38 -0.85 -0.81 8.10
N TYR A 39 -0.15 -1.31 7.07
CA TYR A 39 0.60 -0.45 6.15
C TYR A 39 -0.31 0.49 5.37
N VAL A 40 -1.43 0.01 4.82
CA VAL A 40 -2.39 0.85 4.09
C VAL A 40 -3.01 1.89 5.02
N ARG A 41 -3.38 1.50 6.24
CA ARG A 41 -3.84 2.44 7.28
C ARG A 41 -2.77 3.47 7.65
N GLY A 42 -1.50 3.06 7.62
CA GLY A 42 -0.31 3.88 7.75
C GLY A 42 -0.17 4.93 6.64
N LEU A 43 -0.50 4.57 5.40
CA LEU A 43 -0.40 5.45 4.24
C LEU A 43 -1.52 6.48 4.14
N LEU A 44 -2.75 6.07 4.51
CA LEU A 44 -3.95 6.89 4.35
C LEU A 44 -4.28 7.76 5.57
N GLY A 45 -3.73 7.42 6.73
CA GLY A 45 -3.94 8.24 7.92
C GLY A 45 -3.08 9.49 7.96
N GLU A 46 -3.45 10.42 8.85
CA GLU A 46 -2.87 11.76 8.90
C GLU A 46 -1.36 11.74 9.21
N GLY A 47 -0.56 12.30 8.31
CA GLY A 47 0.88 12.41 8.50
C GLY A 47 1.60 12.90 7.25
N ARG A 48 2.53 13.85 7.42
CA ARG A 48 3.32 14.39 6.30
C ARG A 48 4.36 13.41 5.75
N ARG A 49 4.86 12.48 6.58
CA ARG A 49 5.91 11.53 6.19
C ARG A 49 5.35 10.12 6.09
N LYS A 50 5.52 9.52 4.90
CA LYS A 50 5.08 8.15 4.56
C LYS A 50 6.19 7.11 4.75
N SER A 51 7.17 7.37 5.62
CA SER A 51 8.21 6.37 5.95
C SER A 51 7.73 5.42 7.07
N VAL A 52 8.36 4.24 7.14
CA VAL A 52 7.96 3.15 8.05
C VAL A 52 7.94 3.58 9.51
N GLU A 53 8.94 4.36 9.94
CA GLU A 53 9.11 4.73 11.34
C GLU A 53 8.03 5.71 11.86
N PRO A 54 7.73 6.84 11.19
CA PRO A 54 6.56 7.66 11.52
C PRO A 54 5.23 6.91 11.47
N MET A 55 5.05 6.00 10.50
CA MET A 55 3.84 5.18 10.42
C MET A 55 3.72 4.21 11.59
N ALA A 56 4.79 3.52 11.95
CA ALA A 56 4.83 2.58 13.07
C ALA A 56 4.48 3.28 14.39
N ALA A 57 5.09 4.44 14.64
CA ALA A 57 4.82 5.26 15.81
C ALA A 57 3.35 5.71 15.86
N ARG A 58 2.79 6.20 14.74
CA ARG A 58 1.40 6.65 14.66
C ARG A 58 0.38 5.53 14.90
N LEU A 59 0.70 4.33 14.42
CA LEU A 59 -0.18 3.17 14.52
C LEU A 59 0.00 2.38 15.83
N GLY A 60 1.03 2.69 16.63
CA GLY A 60 1.38 1.93 17.83
C GLY A 60 1.80 0.50 17.52
N VAL A 61 2.44 0.26 16.37
CA VAL A 61 2.87 -1.08 15.92
C VAL A 61 4.38 -1.19 15.87
N ASP A 62 4.88 -2.42 15.87
CA ASP A 62 6.32 -2.66 15.73
C ASP A 62 6.84 -2.20 14.36
N ARG A 63 7.83 -1.30 14.39
CA ARG A 63 8.54 -0.78 13.22
C ARG A 63 9.23 -1.89 12.46
N GLN A 64 9.83 -2.86 13.16
CA GLN A 64 10.57 -3.94 12.53
C GLN A 64 9.65 -4.86 11.75
N GLY A 65 8.49 -5.22 12.30
CA GLY A 65 7.45 -5.98 11.60
C GLY A 65 6.95 -5.30 10.33
N LEU A 66 6.67 -3.99 10.37
CA LEU A 66 6.31 -3.22 9.17
C LEU A 66 7.45 -3.18 8.13
N GLN A 67 8.69 -2.98 8.59
CA GLN A 67 9.85 -2.96 7.70
C GLN A 67 10.02 -4.31 7.00
N GLN A 68 10.02 -5.42 7.76
CA GLN A 68 10.16 -6.78 7.22
C GLN A 68 9.03 -7.13 6.26
N PHE A 69 7.80 -6.68 6.53
CA PHE A 69 6.69 -6.86 5.59
C PHE A 69 6.95 -6.21 4.23
N LEU A 70 7.58 -5.03 4.21
CA LEU A 70 7.86 -4.31 2.96
C LEU A 70 9.11 -4.80 2.24
N THR A 71 10.13 -5.29 2.96
CA THR A 71 11.41 -5.68 2.36
C THR A 71 11.56 -7.17 2.10
N ASP A 72 11.17 -8.01 3.06
CA ASP A 72 11.60 -9.41 3.12
C ASP A 72 10.42 -10.40 3.10
N ALA A 73 9.18 -9.93 3.22
CA ALA A 73 8.03 -10.81 3.19
C ALA A 73 7.84 -11.41 1.78
N PRO A 74 7.67 -12.74 1.65
CA PRO A 74 7.48 -13.39 0.37
C PRO A 74 6.03 -13.23 -0.08
N TRP A 75 5.71 -12.13 -0.75
CA TRP A 75 4.43 -11.92 -1.44
C TRP A 75 4.68 -11.48 -2.87
N VAL A 76 3.74 -11.81 -3.76
CA VAL A 76 3.83 -11.57 -5.19
C VAL A 76 3.01 -10.31 -5.52
N PRO A 77 3.64 -9.16 -5.81
CA PRO A 77 2.92 -7.90 -5.98
C PRO A 77 1.89 -7.92 -7.11
N GLN A 78 2.13 -8.73 -8.13
CA GLN A 78 1.24 -8.91 -9.27
C GLN A 78 -0.12 -9.47 -8.85
N LEU A 79 -0.18 -10.31 -7.81
CA LEU A 79 -1.45 -10.85 -7.32
C LEU A 79 -2.29 -9.75 -6.66
N VAL A 80 -1.67 -8.86 -5.90
CA VAL A 80 -2.35 -7.71 -5.28
C VAL A 80 -2.88 -6.75 -6.35
N LEU A 81 -2.07 -6.49 -7.39
CA LEU A 81 -2.48 -5.65 -8.51
C LEU A 81 -3.61 -6.29 -9.33
N ALA A 82 -3.60 -7.61 -9.50
CA ALA A 82 -4.67 -8.34 -10.19
C ALA A 82 -6.00 -8.24 -9.41
N GLU A 83 -6.00 -8.48 -8.10
CA GLU A 83 -7.18 -8.30 -7.25
C GLU A 83 -7.73 -6.87 -7.32
N LEU A 84 -6.83 -5.88 -7.29
CA LEU A 84 -7.22 -4.48 -7.44
C LEU A 84 -7.83 -4.21 -8.83
N ALA A 85 -7.24 -4.73 -9.90
CA ALA A 85 -7.76 -4.57 -11.26
C ALA A 85 -9.17 -5.18 -11.39
N TRP A 86 -9.40 -6.40 -10.88
CA TRP A 86 -10.72 -7.02 -10.88
C TRP A 86 -11.77 -6.21 -10.11
N ARG A 87 -11.40 -5.69 -8.95
CA ARG A 87 -12.28 -4.83 -8.16
C ARG A 87 -12.61 -3.53 -8.89
N LEU A 88 -11.60 -2.89 -9.49
CA LEU A 88 -11.77 -1.62 -10.21
C LEU A 88 -12.62 -1.80 -11.47
N GLU A 89 -12.50 -2.93 -12.16
CA GLU A 89 -13.34 -3.25 -13.32
C GLU A 89 -14.83 -3.22 -12.95
N ALA A 90 -15.20 -3.89 -11.86
CA ALA A 90 -16.57 -3.91 -11.38
C ALA A 90 -17.06 -2.52 -10.90
N ALA A 91 -16.17 -1.76 -10.25
CA ALA A 91 -16.52 -0.47 -9.65
C ALA A 91 -16.63 0.68 -10.67
N ILE A 92 -15.71 0.73 -11.64
CA ILE A 92 -15.60 1.82 -12.61
C ILE A 92 -16.35 1.49 -13.90
N ARG A 93 -16.35 0.20 -14.32
CA ARG A 93 -16.84 -0.25 -15.63
C ARG A 93 -16.26 0.58 -16.78
N PRO A 94 -14.93 0.58 -16.93
CA PRO A 94 -14.26 1.42 -17.91
C PRO A 94 -14.68 1.05 -19.33
N VAL A 95 -14.92 2.07 -20.16
CA VAL A 95 -15.21 1.89 -21.60
C VAL A 95 -13.94 1.90 -22.46
N ALA A 96 -12.82 2.32 -21.88
CA ALA A 96 -11.52 2.39 -22.53
C ALA A 96 -10.40 2.36 -21.48
N TRP A 97 -9.21 1.90 -21.88
CA TRP A 97 -8.00 1.85 -21.06
C TRP A 97 -6.92 2.72 -21.68
N VAL A 98 -6.26 3.52 -20.84
CA VAL A 98 -5.06 4.27 -21.21
C VAL A 98 -3.87 3.58 -20.57
N VAL A 99 -2.94 3.10 -21.40
CA VAL A 99 -1.70 2.48 -20.97
C VAL A 99 -0.57 3.43 -21.34
N ASP A 100 0.18 3.86 -20.33
CA ASP A 100 1.34 4.75 -20.48
C ASP A 100 2.46 4.27 -19.56
N ASP A 101 3.71 4.46 -19.97
CA ASP A 101 4.89 4.03 -19.22
C ASP A 101 5.18 5.03 -18.10
N VAL A 102 4.78 4.67 -16.87
CA VAL A 102 5.06 5.49 -15.70
C VAL A 102 6.46 5.18 -15.17
N CYS A 103 7.45 5.99 -15.57
CA CYS A 103 8.77 5.95 -14.95
C CYS A 103 8.72 6.59 -13.56
N PHE A 104 9.04 5.83 -12.51
CA PHE A 104 9.32 6.38 -11.18
C PHE A 104 10.82 6.70 -11.06
N PRO A 105 11.26 7.97 -11.22
CA PRO A 105 12.67 8.30 -11.11
C PRO A 105 13.16 8.01 -9.69
N ARG A 106 14.09 7.06 -9.56
CA ARG A 106 14.73 6.75 -8.28
C ARG A 106 15.91 7.70 -8.07
N THR A 107 15.71 8.76 -7.31
CA THR A 107 16.78 9.64 -6.80
C THR A 107 17.47 9.00 -5.59
N ALA A 108 18.05 7.81 -5.78
CA ALA A 108 19.01 7.25 -4.84
C ALA A 108 20.39 7.36 -5.49
N THR A 109 21.37 7.92 -4.78
CA THR A 109 22.77 7.86 -5.21
C THR A 109 23.13 6.38 -5.36
N PRO A 110 23.49 5.90 -6.57
CA PRO A 110 23.84 4.50 -6.73
C PRO A 110 25.03 4.21 -5.81
N ARG A 111 24.93 3.17 -4.98
CA ARG A 111 26.11 2.59 -4.33
C ARG A 111 27.05 2.17 -5.47
N ARG A 112 28.34 2.51 -5.38
CA ARG A 112 29.35 2.31 -6.44
C ARG A 112 29.12 0.95 -7.15
N GLY A 113 28.91 0.98 -8.48
CA GLY A 113 28.94 -0.22 -9.33
C GLY A 113 27.81 -0.41 -10.35
N TRP A 114 26.78 0.44 -10.42
CA TRP A 114 25.70 0.27 -11.41
C TRP A 114 26.00 1.02 -12.73
N PRO A 115 25.94 0.38 -13.91
CA PRO A 115 26.12 1.06 -15.19
C PRO A 115 24.93 1.97 -15.49
N ARG A 116 25.23 3.19 -15.96
CA ARG A 116 24.20 4.11 -16.44
C ARG A 116 23.69 3.58 -17.78
N SER A 117 22.40 3.27 -17.87
CA SER A 117 21.72 3.24 -19.16
C SER A 117 21.56 4.70 -19.59
N THR A 118 22.39 5.13 -20.55
CA THR A 118 22.11 6.30 -21.37
C THR A 118 20.95 5.95 -22.29
N ALA A 119 19.89 6.76 -22.21
CA ALA A 119 18.87 6.87 -23.23
C ALA A 119 19.46 7.52 -24.50
#